data_AF-A2DL80-F1
#
_entry.id   AF-A2DL80-F1
#
_cell.length_a   1.000
_cell.length_b   1.000
_cell.length_c   1.000
_cell.angle_alpha   90.00
_cell.angle_beta   90.00
_cell.angle_gamma   90.00
#
_symmetry.space_group_name_H-M   'P 1'
#
loop_
_entity.id
_entity.type
_entity.pdbx_description
1 polymer ?
#
loop_
_entity_poly.entity_id
_entity_poly.type
_entity_poly.pdbx_seq_one_letter_code
_entity_poly.pdbx_strand_id
1 'polypeptide(L)'
;MFHIGYDSTPHYAFISIEKVSFSKSVNVPVYVRVERKKSTSGIMRKAFHSETRFQLADSNNIVQFNNEFRIPVTIFSKKGEKPQKKVVEISCIVVGSSKASEHTACTWRFDAANLPNPKDSSIQTAQAKCEFGVATLYLRFNL
;
A
#
# COMPACT_ATOMS: atom_id res chain seq x y z
N MET A 1 -20.20 6.90 -14.85
CA MET A 1 -21.18 6.77 -13.75
C MET A 1 -21.28 8.13 -13.08
N PHE A 2 -22.42 8.81 -13.26
CA PHE A 2 -22.66 10.11 -12.63
C PHE A 2 -22.92 9.86 -11.14
N HIS A 3 -22.18 10.55 -10.27
CA HIS A 3 -22.29 10.39 -8.81
C HIS A 3 -23.40 11.33 -8.29
N ILE A 4 -24.62 11.15 -8.81
CA ILE A 4 -25.76 12.01 -8.47
C ILE A 4 -26.00 11.92 -6.95
N GLY A 5 -25.86 13.04 -6.25
CA GLY A 5 -26.07 13.12 -4.80
C GLY A 5 -24.86 12.79 -3.91
N TYR A 6 -23.66 12.61 -4.47
CA TYR A 6 -22.42 12.52 -3.68
C TYR A 6 -21.64 13.84 -3.72
N ASP A 7 -21.19 14.29 -2.56
CA ASP A 7 -20.18 15.33 -2.44
C ASP A 7 -18.81 14.72 -2.75
N SER A 8 -18.03 15.40 -3.60
CA SER A 8 -16.66 15.01 -3.92
C SER A 8 -15.66 15.97 -3.29
N THR A 9 -14.79 15.45 -2.43
CA THR A 9 -13.77 16.26 -1.75
C THR A 9 -12.36 15.70 -2.02
N PRO A 10 -11.40 16.53 -2.44
CA PRO A 10 -10.01 16.12 -2.62
C PRO A 10 -9.29 16.06 -1.25
N HIS A 11 -8.55 14.98 -1.01
CA HIS A 11 -7.76 14.74 0.20
C HIS A 11 -6.40 14.12 -0.16
N TYR A 12 -5.50 14.07 0.82
CA TYR A 12 -4.29 13.26 0.77
C TYR A 12 -4.35 12.21 1.86
N ALA A 13 -4.05 10.96 1.52
CA ALA A 13 -3.76 9.93 2.50
C ALA A 13 -2.25 9.76 2.61
N PHE A 14 -1.71 9.78 3.82
CA PHE A 14 -0.31 9.52 4.08
C PHE A 14 -0.15 8.11 4.63
N ILE A 15 0.74 7.34 4.01
CA ILE A 15 1.11 6.00 4.46
C ILE A 15 2.60 5.99 4.74
N SER A 16 2.97 5.81 5.99
CA SER A 16 4.35 5.60 6.41
C SER A 16 4.64 4.10 6.50
N ILE A 17 5.56 3.59 5.70
CA ILE A 17 5.99 2.19 5.68
C ILE A 17 7.34 2.09 6.39
N GLU A 18 7.37 1.40 7.53
CA GLU A 18 8.59 1.26 8.32
C GLU A 18 9.44 0.11 7.82
N LYS A 19 8.85 -1.08 7.80
CA LYS A 19 9.55 -2.33 7.49
C LYS A 19 8.60 -3.42 7.05
N VAL A 20 9.18 -4.44 6.42
CA VAL A 20 8.53 -5.74 6.20
C VAL A 20 9.38 -6.81 6.88
N SER A 21 8.76 -7.64 7.71
CA SER A 21 9.38 -8.81 8.33
C SER A 21 8.86 -10.08 7.68
N PHE A 22 9.77 -11.01 7.38
CA PHE A 22 9.44 -12.28 6.76
C PHE A 22 9.72 -13.44 7.73
N SER A 23 8.86 -14.45 7.72
CA SER A 23 9.06 -15.64 8.55
C SER A 23 10.11 -16.61 8.02
N LYS A 24 10.59 -16.42 6.78
CA LYS A 24 11.70 -17.18 6.16
C LYS A 24 12.72 -16.21 5.60
N SER A 25 13.91 -16.74 5.29
CA SER A 25 15.01 -15.95 4.73
C SER A 25 14.72 -15.37 3.36
N VAL A 26 15.17 -14.13 3.16
CA VAL A 26 15.06 -13.38 1.91
C VAL A 26 16.46 -12.95 1.49
N ASN A 27 17.04 -13.70 0.55
CA ASN A 27 18.43 -13.49 0.08
C ASN A 27 18.49 -12.70 -1.23
N VAL A 28 17.45 -11.92 -1.53
CA VAL A 28 17.29 -11.16 -2.77
C VAL A 28 16.84 -9.74 -2.43
N PRO A 29 17.21 -8.73 -3.25
CA PRO A 29 16.71 -7.37 -3.04
C PRO A 29 15.20 -7.31 -3.21
N VAL A 30 14.55 -6.54 -2.34
CA VAL A 30 13.12 -6.26 -2.44
C VAL A 30 12.85 -4.77 -2.32
N TYR A 31 11.70 -4.34 -2.83
CA TYR A 31 11.20 -2.99 -2.61
C TYR A 31 9.69 -3.00 -2.43
N VAL A 32 9.15 -1.92 -1.89
CA VAL A 32 7.71 -1.76 -1.73
C VAL A 32 7.19 -0.78 -2.77
N ARG A 33 6.10 -1.20 -3.44
CA ARG A 33 5.36 -0.40 -4.41
C ARG A 33 3.99 -0.07 -3.85
N VAL A 34 3.60 1.19 -3.89
CA VAL A 34 2.28 1.68 -3.48
C VAL A 34 1.52 2.15 -4.70
N GLU A 35 0.37 1.55 -4.96
CA GLU A 35 -0.47 1.85 -6.12
C GLU A 35 -1.92 2.14 -5.74
N ARG A 36 -2.54 3.07 -6.45
CA ARG A 36 -4.00 3.25 -6.43
C ARG A 36 -4.54 3.00 -7.83
N LYS A 37 -5.50 2.09 -7.96
CA LYS A 37 -6.19 1.85 -9.23
C LYS A 37 -7.55 2.54 -9.22
N LYS A 38 -7.95 3.12 -10.35
CA LYS A 38 -9.25 3.74 -10.57
C LYS A 38 -9.89 3.09 -11.79
N SER A 39 -11.12 2.60 -11.64
CA SER A 39 -11.96 2.23 -12.78
C SER A 39 -12.58 3.49 -13.37
N THR A 40 -12.40 3.72 -14.67
CA THR A 40 -13.10 4.74 -15.43
C THR A 40 -13.70 4.06 -16.65
N SER A 41 -15.03 4.03 -16.73
CA SER A 41 -15.78 3.40 -17.83
C SER A 41 -15.40 1.91 -18.06
N GLY A 42 -15.21 1.15 -16.98
CA GLY A 42 -14.83 -0.26 -17.04
C GLY A 42 -13.33 -0.51 -17.24
N ILE A 43 -12.55 0.52 -17.57
CA ILE A 43 -11.09 0.41 -17.75
C ILE A 43 -10.38 0.74 -16.44
N MET A 44 -9.55 -0.19 -15.96
CA MET A 44 -8.69 0.02 -14.80
C MET A 44 -7.45 0.83 -15.19
N ARG A 45 -7.29 2.02 -14.61
CA ARG A 45 -6.10 2.87 -14.77
C ARG A 45 -5.36 3.04 -13.46
N LYS A 46 -4.03 3.13 -13.50
CA LYS A 46 -3.23 3.56 -12.34
C LYS A 46 -3.47 5.05 -12.09
N ALA A 47 -4.00 5.38 -10.92
CA ALA A 47 -4.28 6.75 -10.49
C ALA A 47 -3.20 7.31 -9.55
N PHE A 48 -2.38 6.43 -8.97
CA PHE A 48 -1.18 6.75 -8.21
C PHE A 48 -0.23 5.56 -8.29
N HIS A 49 1.06 5.83 -8.31
CA HIS A 49 2.13 4.84 -8.26
C HIS A 49 3.38 5.50 -7.70
N SER A 50 4.00 4.85 -6.71
CA SER A 50 5.29 5.25 -6.13
C SER A 50 5.95 4.03 -5.50
N GLU A 51 7.26 4.05 -5.38
CA GLU A 51 8.04 2.93 -4.86
C GLU A 51 9.18 3.37 -3.95
N THR A 52 9.62 2.48 -3.07
CA THR A 52 10.85 2.65 -2.28
C THR A 52 12.07 2.29 -3.11
N ARG A 53 13.26 2.61 -2.59
CA ARG A 53 14.50 2.00 -3.08
C ARG A 53 14.54 0.51 -2.74
N PHE A 54 15.35 -0.23 -3.49
CA PHE A 54 15.69 -1.61 -3.19
C PHE A 54 16.43 -1.72 -1.85
N GLN A 55 16.09 -2.75 -1.09
CA GLN A 55 16.68 -3.06 0.21
C GLN A 55 16.88 -4.57 0.33
N LEU A 56 17.91 -4.97 1.07
CA LEU A 56 18.14 -6.36 1.44
C LEU A 56 17.59 -6.62 2.84
N ALA A 57 17.19 -7.87 3.10
CA ALA A 57 16.81 -8.27 4.44
C ALA A 57 18.05 -8.42 5.33
N ASP A 58 17.91 -8.06 6.60
CA ASP A 58 18.92 -8.31 7.61
C ASP A 58 18.93 -9.79 8.07
N SER A 59 19.78 -10.11 9.06
CA SER A 59 19.86 -11.46 9.64
C SER A 59 18.59 -11.93 10.34
N ASN A 60 17.66 -11.02 10.63
CA ASN A 60 16.35 -11.31 11.23
C ASN A 60 15.23 -11.38 10.17
N ASN A 61 15.59 -11.38 8.88
CA ASN A 61 14.67 -11.35 7.75
C ASN A 61 13.77 -10.11 7.75
N ILE A 62 14.31 -8.97 8.17
CA ILE A 62 13.64 -7.68 8.20
C ILE A 62 14.22 -6.78 7.11
N VAL A 63 13.34 -6.17 6.33
CA VAL A 63 13.70 -5.16 5.34
C VAL A 63 13.16 -3.81 5.82
N GLN A 64 14.07 -2.88 6.10
CA GLN A 64 13.74 -1.54 6.58
C GLN A 64 13.63 -0.55 5.43
N PHE A 65 12.54 0.22 5.37
CA PHE A 65 12.30 1.24 4.34
C PHE A 65 12.23 2.65 4.92
N ASN A 66 11.43 2.85 5.97
CA ASN A 66 11.17 4.16 6.57
C ASN A 66 10.77 5.23 5.55
N ASN A 67 9.83 4.89 4.66
CA ASN A 67 9.35 5.78 3.60
C ASN A 67 7.91 6.21 3.85
N GLU A 68 7.63 7.49 3.66
CA GLU A 68 6.27 8.03 3.65
C GLU A 68 5.78 8.29 2.21
N PHE A 69 4.53 7.92 1.95
CA PHE A 69 3.85 8.11 0.68
C PHE A 69 2.67 9.04 0.86
N ARG A 70 2.64 10.12 0.07
CA ARG A 70 1.49 11.03 -0.03
C ARG A 70 0.63 10.64 -1.23
N ILE A 71 -0.56 10.11 -0.97
CA ILE A 71 -1.44 9.51 -1.98
C ILE A 71 -2.64 10.44 -2.22
N PRO A 72 -2.79 11.01 -3.43
CA PRO A 72 -3.96 11.83 -3.76
C PRO A 72 -5.21 10.94 -3.88
N VAL A 73 -6.25 11.30 -3.13
CA VAL A 73 -7.53 10.60 -3.11
C VAL A 73 -8.69 11.58 -3.21
N THR A 74 -9.71 11.23 -3.99
CA THR A 74 -10.98 11.96 -4.00
C THR A 74 -11.99 11.11 -3.26
N ILE A 75 -12.49 11.62 -2.14
CA ILE A 75 -13.51 10.98 -1.32
C ILE A 75 -14.88 11.37 -1.86
N PHE A 76 -15.74 10.38 -2.07
CA PHE A 76 -17.13 10.57 -2.46
C PHE A 76 -17.99 10.14 -1.27
N SER A 77 -18.72 11.09 -0.71
CA SER A 77 -19.57 10.89 0.47
C SER A 77 -21.00 11.31 0.18
N LYS A 78 -21.95 10.61 0.79
CA LYS A 78 -23.37 10.96 0.78
C LYS A 78 -23.86 10.95 2.22
N LYS A 79 -24.74 11.88 2.57
CA LYS A 79 -25.23 12.05 3.95
C LYS A 79 -25.81 10.73 4.47
N GLY A 80 -25.30 10.27 5.62
CA GLY A 80 -25.73 9.02 6.26
C GLY A 80 -25.08 7.74 5.71
N GLU A 81 -24.21 7.84 4.71
CA GLU A 81 -23.51 6.70 4.11
C GLU A 81 -22.00 6.78 4.38
N LYS A 82 -21.33 5.61 4.44
CA LYS A 82 -19.86 5.57 4.51
C LYS A 82 -19.24 6.07 3.20
N PRO A 83 -18.09 6.76 3.26
CA PRO A 83 -17.31 7.11 2.08
C PRO A 83 -17.09 5.93 1.12
N GLN A 84 -17.22 6.19 -0.18
CA GLN A 84 -16.96 5.18 -1.20
C GLN A 84 -15.53 4.68 -1.11
N LYS A 85 -15.35 3.35 -0.99
CA LYS A 85 -14.06 2.67 -0.90
C LYS A 85 -13.05 3.15 -1.94
N LYS A 86 -11.83 3.45 -1.50
CA LYS A 86 -10.68 3.81 -2.35
C LYS A 86 -9.51 2.90 -2.03
N VAL A 87 -9.38 1.83 -2.82
CA VAL A 87 -8.35 0.81 -2.59
C VAL A 87 -6.97 1.34 -2.93
N VAL A 88 -6.07 1.28 -1.96
CA VAL A 88 -4.62 1.39 -2.13
C VAL A 88 -4.03 -0.01 -1.98
N GLU A 89 -3.22 -0.41 -2.95
CA GLU A 89 -2.45 -1.65 -2.94
C GLU A 89 -1.01 -1.33 -2.55
N ILE A 90 -0.48 -2.07 -1.58
CA ILE A 90 0.94 -2.05 -1.22
C ILE A 90 1.49 -3.41 -1.58
N SER A 91 2.47 -3.47 -2.46
CA SER A 91 3.05 -4.73 -2.95
C SER A 91 4.53 -4.80 -2.59
N CYS A 92 4.95 -5.95 -2.07
CA CYS A 92 6.37 -6.28 -1.97
C CYS A 92 6.82 -6.90 -3.28
N ILE A 93 7.78 -6.27 -3.94
CA ILE A 93 8.35 -6.72 -5.21
C ILE A 93 9.74 -7.29 -4.95
N VAL A 94 10.02 -8.45 -5.52
CA VAL A 94 11.31 -9.11 -5.49
C VAL A 94 12.05 -8.79 -6.78
N VAL A 95 13.35 -8.50 -6.65
CA VAL A 95 14.25 -8.34 -7.80
C VAL A 95 15.05 -9.62 -7.96
N GLY A 96 14.74 -10.40 -8.99
CA GLY A 96 15.55 -11.55 -9.35
C GLY A 96 16.92 -11.16 -9.91
N SER A 97 17.81 -12.15 -10.02
CA SER A 97 19.20 -11.97 -10.47
C SER A 97 19.34 -11.74 -11.98
N SER A 98 18.27 -11.88 -12.76
CA SER A 98 18.26 -11.60 -14.21
C SER A 98 17.53 -10.28 -14.52
N LYS A 99 17.96 -9.59 -15.59
CA LYS A 99 17.49 -8.26 -16.03
C LYS A 99 15.97 -8.09 -16.24
N ALA A 100 15.15 -9.11 -16.03
CA ALA A 100 13.71 -9.10 -16.29
C ALA A 100 12.87 -9.97 -15.32
N SER A 101 13.33 -10.24 -14.10
CA SER A 101 12.60 -11.09 -13.13
C SER A 101 12.10 -10.34 -11.90
N GLU A 102 11.51 -9.16 -12.10
CA GLU A 102 10.70 -8.58 -11.04
C GLU A 102 9.37 -9.32 -10.93
N HIS A 103 9.03 -9.78 -9.72
CA HIS A 103 7.70 -10.33 -9.45
C HIS A 103 7.18 -9.88 -8.09
N THR A 104 5.85 -9.89 -7.97
CA THR A 104 5.16 -9.53 -6.73
C THR A 104 5.16 -10.73 -5.79
N ALA A 105 5.86 -10.64 -4.65
CA ALA A 105 5.86 -11.68 -3.62
C ALA A 105 4.58 -11.66 -2.78
N CYS A 106 4.08 -10.48 -2.43
CA CYS A 106 2.81 -10.30 -1.71
C CYS A 106 2.19 -8.93 -1.95
N THR A 107 0.92 -8.80 -1.58
CA THR A 107 0.17 -7.55 -1.69
C THR A 107 -0.80 -7.39 -0.53
N TRP A 108 -0.82 -6.20 0.05
CA TRP A 108 -1.77 -5.74 1.05
C TRP A 108 -2.70 -4.70 0.43
N ARG A 109 -3.96 -4.68 0.88
CA ARG A 109 -4.99 -3.77 0.35
C ARG A 109 -5.63 -2.99 1.47
N PHE A 110 -5.63 -1.67 1.36
CA PHE A 110 -6.21 -0.75 2.34
C PHE A 110 -7.27 0.13 1.71
N ASP A 111 -8.25 0.56 2.50
CA ASP A 111 -9.26 1.52 2.06
C ASP A 111 -8.86 2.93 2.51
N ALA A 112 -8.25 3.70 1.61
CA ALA A 112 -7.80 5.06 1.89
C ALA A 112 -8.95 6.04 2.21
N ALA A 113 -10.21 5.70 1.90
CA ALA A 113 -11.37 6.52 2.23
C ALA A 113 -11.90 6.28 3.64
N ASN A 114 -11.52 5.16 4.27
CA ASN A 114 -12.04 4.69 5.55
C ASN A 114 -10.89 4.25 6.47
N LEU A 115 -9.77 4.99 6.45
CA LEU A 115 -8.64 4.72 7.33
C LEU A 115 -8.98 5.02 8.80
N PRO A 116 -8.29 4.38 9.76
CA PRO A 116 -8.42 4.70 11.18
C PRO A 116 -8.11 6.17 11.49
N ASN A 117 -8.47 6.60 12.70
CA ASN A 117 -8.33 8.00 13.15
C ASN A 117 -6.92 8.57 12.83
N PRO A 118 -6.79 9.70 12.11
CA PRO A 118 -5.50 10.30 11.76
C PRO A 118 -4.61 10.70 12.95
N LYS A 119 -5.21 10.85 14.13
CA LYS A 119 -4.48 11.17 15.37
C LYS A 119 -3.81 9.94 15.99
N ASP A 120 -4.12 8.76 15.50
CA ASP A 120 -3.54 7.51 15.98
C ASP A 120 -2.20 7.27 15.26
N SER A 121 -1.11 7.59 15.96
CA SER A 121 0.25 7.35 15.47
C SER A 121 0.74 5.92 15.74
N SER A 122 -0.14 5.00 16.17
CA SER A 122 0.26 3.62 16.44
C SER A 122 0.65 2.87 15.17
N ILE A 123 1.65 2.00 15.32
CA ILE A 123 2.07 1.12 14.24
C ILE A 123 1.00 0.06 14.04
N GLN A 124 0.52 -0.04 12.81
CA GLN A 124 -0.39 -1.09 12.36
C GLN A 124 0.41 -2.17 11.63
N THR A 125 -0.09 -3.40 11.74
CA THR A 125 0.49 -4.55 11.04
C THR A 125 -0.51 -5.17 10.08
N ALA A 126 -0.01 -5.60 8.93
CA ALA A 126 -0.79 -6.36 7.96
C ALA A 126 0.00 -7.57 7.49
N GLN A 127 -0.64 -8.73 7.46
CA GLN A 127 0.01 -9.99 7.10
C GLN A 127 -0.44 -10.48 5.73
N ALA A 128 0.50 -11.04 4.97
CA ALA A 128 0.23 -11.72 3.72
C ALA A 128 1.12 -12.96 3.60
N LYS A 129 0.60 -14.02 2.98
CA LYS A 129 1.40 -15.20 2.62
C LYS A 129 2.17 -14.92 1.32
N CYS A 130 3.42 -15.33 1.27
CA CYS A 130 4.31 -15.23 0.12
C CYS A 130 5.27 -16.43 0.07
N GLU A 131 6.16 -16.44 -0.92
CA GLU A 131 7.21 -17.47 -1.04
C GLU A 131 8.17 -17.50 0.16
N PHE A 132 8.36 -16.37 0.84
CA PHE A 132 9.16 -16.24 2.08
C PHE A 132 8.34 -16.49 3.35
N GLY A 133 7.25 -17.25 3.25
CA GLY A 133 6.36 -17.56 4.37
C GLY A 133 5.35 -16.45 4.65
N VAL A 134 5.26 -15.99 5.90
CA VAL A 134 4.39 -14.87 6.28
C VAL A 134 5.19 -13.58 6.22
N ALA A 135 4.76 -12.65 5.37
CA ALA A 135 5.25 -11.28 5.34
C ALA A 135 4.35 -10.41 6.21
N THR A 136 4.93 -9.72 7.18
CA THR A 136 4.26 -8.75 8.05
C THR A 136 4.75 -7.34 7.69
N LEU A 137 3.85 -6.53 7.14
CA LEU A 137 4.05 -5.13 6.85
C LEU A 137 3.78 -4.30 8.11
N TYR A 138 4.71 -3.42 8.47
CA TYR A 138 4.58 -2.45 9.57
C TYR A 138 4.41 -1.05 8.98
N LEU A 139 3.30 -0.40 9.30
CA LEU A 139 2.93 0.88 8.70
C LEU A 139 2.13 1.78 9.64
N ARG A 140 2.08 3.07 9.31
CA ARG A 140 1.24 4.08 9.97
C ARG A 140 0.39 4.81 8.94
N PHE A 141 -0.84 5.12 9.30
CA PHE A 141 -1.73 5.96 8.49
C PHE A 141 -1.84 7.34 9.12
N ASN A 142 -1.54 8.37 8.34
CA ASN A 142 -1.80 9.76 8.71
C ASN A 142 -2.75 10.36 7.66
N LEU A 143 -3.68 11.20 8.08
CA LEU A 143 -4.69 11.85 7.21
C LEU A 143 -4.68 13.34 7.50
#